data_AF-A0A830HQ33-F1
#
_entry.id   AF-A0A830HQ33-F1
#
_cell.length_a   1.000
_cell.length_b   1.000
_cell.length_c   1.000
_cell.angle_alpha   90.00
_cell.angle_beta   90.00
_cell.angle_gamma   90.00
#
_symmetry.space_group_name_H-M   'P 1'
#
loop_
_entity.id
_entity.type
_entity.pdbx_description
1 polymer ?
#
loop_
_entity_poly.entity_id
_entity_poly.type
_entity_poly.pdbx_seq_one_letter_code
_entity_poly.pdbx_strand_id
1 'polypeptide(L)'
;MAVSPLPEDKPKLVFHAAMMAIQNIGFMMMYYDIWGDTSPDFVCKDTREAVGFMALTCFCVAFLCVGMAFGGYIADTTTFALYWLLHLVGGACYTACTVMIPLARWSDDGKACAALTPVNGDRLEVVYYLHAALYMVYVGGMLSITYFSFLKPTFFSVTVGDKP
;
A
#
# COMPACT_ATOMS: atom_id res chain seq x y z
N MET A 1 -17.34 -11.66 22.35
CA MET A 1 -16.77 -12.90 21.77
C MET A 1 -15.38 -12.59 21.27
N ALA A 2 -14.37 -13.36 21.68
CA ALA A 2 -13.05 -13.25 21.07
C ALA A 2 -13.15 -13.86 19.66
N VAL A 3 -13.05 -13.01 18.66
CA VAL A 3 -13.13 -13.36 17.25
C VAL A 3 -11.72 -13.79 16.82
N SER A 4 -11.47 -15.09 16.70
CA SER A 4 -10.15 -15.64 16.32
C SER A 4 -10.18 -16.21 14.91
N PRO A 5 -9.17 -15.94 14.06
CA PRO A 5 -8.99 -16.67 12.81
C PRO A 5 -8.83 -18.17 13.06
N LEU A 6 -9.31 -18.97 12.12
CA LEU A 6 -9.09 -20.41 12.14
C LEU A 6 -7.59 -20.71 11.87
N PRO A 7 -7.01 -21.78 12.42
CA PRO A 7 -5.60 -22.12 12.24
C PRO A 7 -5.16 -22.17 10.77
N GLU A 8 -6.01 -22.69 9.89
CA GLU A 8 -5.77 -22.81 8.45
C GLU A 8 -5.77 -21.47 7.69
N ASP A 9 -6.30 -20.39 8.29
CA ASP A 9 -6.29 -19.06 7.68
C ASP A 9 -5.02 -18.28 8.02
N LYS A 10 -4.30 -18.65 9.09
CA LYS A 10 -3.06 -17.97 9.51
C LYS A 10 -1.98 -17.95 8.42
N PRO A 11 -1.71 -19.03 7.67
CA PRO A 11 -0.75 -18.99 6.55
C PRO A 11 -1.17 -18.00 5.46
N LYS A 12 -2.48 -17.82 5.22
CA LYS A 12 -3.00 -16.89 4.22
C LYS A 12 -2.77 -15.44 4.65
N LEU A 13 -2.95 -15.14 5.94
CA LEU A 13 -2.62 -13.83 6.51
C LEU A 13 -1.14 -13.49 6.30
N VAL A 14 -0.24 -14.43 6.61
CA VAL A 14 1.20 -14.24 6.41
C VAL A 14 1.54 -14.06 4.94
N PHE A 15 0.96 -14.88 4.05
CA PHE A 15 1.17 -14.80 2.62
C PHE A 15 0.75 -13.44 2.05
N HIS A 16 -0.46 -12.97 2.37
CA HIS A 16 -0.93 -11.67 1.91
C HIS A 16 -0.11 -10.52 2.50
N ALA A 17 0.26 -10.59 3.78
CA ALA A 17 1.13 -9.59 4.39
C ALA A 17 2.49 -9.50 3.70
N ALA A 18 3.11 -10.65 3.40
CA ALA A 18 4.39 -10.71 2.71
C ALA A 18 4.32 -10.14 1.29
N MET A 19 3.32 -10.56 0.49
CA MET A 19 3.15 -10.01 -0.87
C MET A 19 2.96 -8.50 -0.85
N MET A 20 2.13 -8.00 0.07
CA MET A 20 1.89 -6.58 0.21
C MET A 20 3.15 -5.84 0.66
N ALA A 21 3.88 -6.34 1.66
CA ALA A 21 5.11 -5.72 2.10
C ALA A 21 6.15 -5.65 0.96
N ILE A 22 6.34 -6.75 0.21
CA ILE A 22 7.24 -6.79 -0.95
C ILE A 22 6.83 -5.75 -1.99
N GLN A 23 5.55 -5.70 -2.34
CA GLN A 23 5.05 -4.75 -3.33
C GLN A 23 5.28 -3.30 -2.89
N ASN A 24 4.89 -2.95 -1.66
CA ASN A 24 5.03 -1.59 -1.14
C ASN A 24 6.51 -1.17 -0.98
N ILE A 25 7.37 -2.06 -0.48
CA ILE A 25 8.82 -1.78 -0.39
C ILE A 25 9.43 -1.63 -1.78
N GLY A 26 9.02 -2.46 -2.74
CA GLY A 26 9.44 -2.33 -4.13
C GLY A 26 9.10 -0.96 -4.71
N PHE A 27 7.86 -0.50 -4.53
CA PHE A 27 7.45 0.85 -4.97
C PHE A 27 8.13 1.96 -4.18
N MET A 28 8.33 1.80 -2.88
CA MET A 28 9.11 2.74 -2.08
C MET A 28 10.50 2.93 -2.67
N MET A 29 11.22 1.85 -2.98
CA MET A 29 12.56 1.95 -3.55
C MET A 29 12.55 2.63 -4.91
N MET A 30 11.63 2.25 -5.81
CA MET A 30 11.54 2.86 -7.14
C MET A 30 11.21 4.36 -7.09
N TYR A 31 10.24 4.77 -6.26
CA TYR A 31 9.91 6.18 -6.11
C TYR A 31 10.99 6.94 -5.34
N TYR A 32 11.64 6.35 -4.35
CA TYR A 32 12.72 7.00 -3.61
C TYR A 32 13.96 7.25 -4.48
N ASP A 33 14.29 6.30 -5.37
CA ASP A 33 15.34 6.46 -6.39
C ASP A 33 15.01 7.63 -7.33
N ILE A 34 13.78 7.66 -7.87
CA ILE A 34 13.32 8.77 -8.73
C ILE A 34 13.37 10.10 -7.97
N TRP A 35 12.93 10.14 -6.71
CA TRP A 35 12.98 11.35 -5.89
C TRP A 35 14.41 11.84 -5.69
N GLY A 36 15.36 10.94 -5.40
CA GLY A 36 16.77 11.26 -5.19
C GLY A 36 17.38 11.94 -6.42
N ASP A 37 17.05 11.42 -7.59
CA ASP A 37 17.57 11.85 -8.89
C ASP A 37 16.75 12.97 -9.57
N THR A 38 15.60 13.37 -9.01
CA THR A 38 14.80 14.50 -9.51
C THR A 38 15.50 15.81 -9.15
N SER A 39 15.73 16.71 -10.12
CA SER A 39 16.44 17.98 -9.86
C SER A 39 15.77 18.79 -8.71
N PRO A 40 16.55 19.44 -7.82
CA PRO A 40 16.00 20.35 -6.82
C PRO A 40 15.55 21.71 -7.42
N ASP A 41 15.67 21.89 -8.74
CA ASP A 41 15.22 23.10 -9.43
C ASP A 41 13.73 23.37 -9.22
N PHE A 42 13.35 24.65 -9.24
CA PHE A 42 11.97 25.08 -9.02
C PHE A 42 10.96 24.41 -9.96
N VAL A 43 11.33 24.21 -11.23
CA VAL A 43 10.51 23.53 -12.24
C VAL A 43 10.19 22.06 -11.88
N CYS A 44 11.02 21.43 -11.06
CA CYS A 44 10.87 20.04 -10.62
C CYS A 44 10.20 19.90 -9.26
N LYS A 45 9.83 21.00 -8.59
CA LYS A 45 9.34 21.00 -7.21
C LYS A 45 8.15 20.06 -7.01
N ASP A 46 7.10 20.21 -7.82
CA ASP A 46 5.87 19.42 -7.66
C ASP A 46 6.10 17.94 -7.94
N THR A 47 6.93 17.62 -8.95
CA THR A 47 7.36 16.25 -9.25
C THR A 47 8.11 15.65 -8.06
N ARG A 48 9.06 16.40 -7.49
CA ARG A 48 9.87 15.95 -6.36
C ARG A 48 8.99 15.74 -5.11
N GLU A 49 8.06 16.64 -4.84
CA GLU A 49 7.11 16.50 -3.73
C GLU A 49 6.18 15.29 -3.91
N ALA A 50 5.56 15.13 -5.08
CA ALA A 50 4.64 14.04 -5.36
C ALA A 50 5.33 12.66 -5.28
N VAL A 51 6.52 12.53 -5.86
CA VAL A 51 7.30 11.28 -5.84
C VAL A 51 7.79 10.97 -4.43
N GLY A 52 8.29 11.96 -3.69
CA GLY A 52 8.74 11.79 -2.31
C GLY A 52 7.60 11.37 -1.37
N PHE A 53 6.43 12.01 -1.51
CA PHE A 53 5.25 11.66 -0.74
C PHE A 53 4.73 10.26 -1.06
N MET A 54 4.78 9.84 -2.33
CA MET A 54 4.46 8.46 -2.71
C MET A 54 5.46 7.46 -2.10
N ALA A 55 6.77 7.73 -2.16
CA ALA A 55 7.78 6.86 -1.57
C ALA A 55 7.55 6.64 -0.06
N LEU A 56 7.26 7.73 0.68
CA LEU A 56 6.93 7.66 2.10
C LEU A 56 5.62 6.89 2.36
N THR A 57 4.60 7.13 1.54
CA THR A 57 3.32 6.42 1.66
C THR A 57 3.51 4.92 1.47
N CYS A 58 4.23 4.51 0.42
CA CYS A 58 4.61 3.12 0.18
C CYS A 58 5.35 2.52 1.39
N PHE A 59 6.34 3.23 1.93
CA PHE A 59 7.08 2.79 3.11
C PHE A 59 6.15 2.53 4.29
N CYS A 60 5.36 3.53 4.71
CA CYS A 60 4.48 3.41 5.85
C CYS A 60 3.47 2.27 5.68
N VAL A 61 2.84 2.19 4.50
CA VAL A 61 1.81 1.21 4.22
C VAL A 61 2.36 -0.23 4.26
N ALA A 62 3.62 -0.46 3.88
CA ALA A 62 4.25 -1.77 4.05
C ALA A 62 4.16 -2.27 5.50
N PHE A 63 4.51 -1.42 6.48
CA PHE A 63 4.43 -1.77 7.90
C PHE A 63 2.99 -1.88 8.39
N LEU A 64 2.09 -1.03 7.91
CA LEU A 64 0.68 -1.06 8.31
C LEU A 64 0.00 -2.36 7.88
N CYS A 65 0.28 -2.85 6.68
CA CYS A 65 -0.24 -4.14 6.21
C CYS A 65 0.25 -5.31 7.06
N VAL A 66 1.55 -5.30 7.42
CA VAL A 66 2.14 -6.34 8.29
C VAL A 66 1.56 -6.27 9.69
N GLY A 67 1.43 -5.08 10.28
CA GLY A 67 0.84 -4.89 11.61
C GLY A 67 -0.62 -5.34 11.67
N MET A 68 -1.39 -5.05 10.63
CA MET A 68 -2.78 -5.52 10.51
C MET A 68 -2.85 -7.05 10.43
N ALA A 69 -2.04 -7.68 9.58
CA ALA A 69 -2.00 -9.14 9.48
C ALA A 69 -1.50 -9.80 10.77
N PHE A 70 -0.56 -9.16 11.47
CA PHE A 70 -0.08 -9.61 12.78
C PHE A 70 -1.19 -9.59 13.82
N GLY A 71 -1.94 -8.48 13.93
CA GLY A 71 -3.11 -8.39 14.80
C GLY A 71 -4.14 -9.48 14.53
N GLY A 72 -4.41 -9.76 13.25
CA GLY A 72 -5.21 -10.90 12.83
C GLY A 72 -4.62 -12.24 13.29
N TYR A 73 -3.33 -12.46 13.03
CA TYR A 73 -2.63 -13.71 13.32
C TYR A 73 -2.67 -14.10 14.81
N ILE A 74 -2.51 -13.11 15.70
CA ILE A 74 -2.55 -13.30 17.16
C ILE A 74 -3.96 -13.17 17.77
N ALA A 75 -4.98 -12.96 16.93
CA ALA A 75 -6.37 -12.72 17.35
C ALA A 75 -6.53 -11.53 18.32
N ASP A 76 -5.72 -10.48 18.14
CA ASP A 76 -5.85 -9.23 18.91
C ASP A 76 -6.64 -8.20 18.10
N THR A 77 -7.92 -8.05 18.43
CA THR A 77 -8.83 -7.10 17.79
C THR A 77 -8.36 -5.65 17.93
N THR A 78 -7.69 -5.29 19.02
CA THR A 78 -7.22 -3.91 19.24
C THR A 78 -6.09 -3.59 18.28
N THR A 79 -5.09 -4.48 18.21
CA THR A 79 -3.97 -4.35 17.27
C THR A 79 -4.49 -4.36 15.83
N PHE A 80 -5.37 -5.31 15.46
CA PHE A 80 -5.96 -5.36 14.13
C PHE A 80 -6.66 -4.05 13.76
N ALA A 81 -7.57 -3.57 14.62
CA ALA A 81 -8.36 -2.36 14.35
C ALA A 81 -7.49 -1.10 14.24
N LEU A 82 -6.48 -0.96 15.10
CA LEU A 82 -5.54 0.15 15.04
C LEU A 82 -4.81 0.18 13.69
N TYR A 83 -4.19 -0.93 13.31
CA TYR A 83 -3.44 -1.00 12.05
C TYR A 83 -4.35 -0.92 10.83
N TRP A 84 -5.58 -1.43 10.91
CA TRP A 84 -6.59 -1.28 9.87
C TRP A 84 -6.99 0.19 9.65
N LEU A 85 -7.23 0.94 10.73
CA LEU A 85 -7.55 2.38 10.65
C LEU A 85 -6.36 3.20 10.14
N LEU A 86 -5.15 2.94 10.65
CA LEU A 86 -3.94 3.61 10.16
C LEU A 86 -3.70 3.27 8.69
N HIS A 87 -3.95 2.03 8.29
CA HIS A 87 -3.87 1.58 6.91
C HIS A 87 -4.85 2.36 6.02
N LEU A 88 -6.08 2.62 6.46
CA LEU A 88 -7.02 3.46 5.70
C LEU A 88 -6.46 4.87 5.46
N VAL A 89 -5.81 5.46 6.46
CA VAL A 89 -5.14 6.77 6.30
C VAL A 89 -4.03 6.66 5.24
N GLY A 90 -3.20 5.62 5.31
CA GLY A 90 -2.20 5.35 4.27
C GLY A 90 -2.79 5.12 2.88
N GLY A 91 -3.94 4.44 2.79
CA GLY A 91 -4.70 4.22 1.56
C GLY A 91 -5.28 5.52 0.98
N ALA A 92 -5.72 6.44 1.84
CA ALA A 92 -6.14 7.78 1.42
C ALA A 92 -4.97 8.58 0.85
N CYS A 93 -3.78 8.52 1.47
CA CYS A 93 -2.56 9.11 0.92
C CYS A 93 -2.23 8.52 -0.45
N TYR A 94 -2.34 7.19 -0.62
CA TYR A 94 -2.16 6.54 -1.92
C TYR A 94 -3.10 7.08 -2.98
N THR A 95 -4.38 7.23 -2.62
CA THR A 95 -5.41 7.77 -3.51
C THR A 95 -5.05 9.19 -3.94
N ALA A 96 -4.60 10.04 -3.01
CA ALA A 96 -4.10 11.36 -3.36
C ALA A 96 -2.92 11.27 -4.35
N CYS A 97 -1.95 10.37 -4.13
CA CYS A 97 -0.81 10.21 -5.02
C CYS A 97 -1.18 9.72 -6.43
N THR A 98 -2.26 8.93 -6.58
CA THR A 98 -2.77 8.55 -7.91
C THR A 98 -3.29 9.73 -8.73
N VAL A 99 -3.52 10.87 -8.09
CA VAL A 99 -3.87 12.13 -8.76
C VAL A 99 -2.66 13.05 -8.85
N MET A 100 -1.91 13.19 -7.76
CA MET A 100 -0.77 14.12 -7.69
C MET A 100 0.36 13.75 -8.65
N ILE A 101 0.74 12.46 -8.75
CA ILE A 101 1.82 12.05 -9.66
C ILE A 101 1.47 12.39 -11.11
N PRO A 102 0.27 12.05 -11.62
CA PRO A 102 -0.08 12.45 -12.97
C PRO A 102 -0.06 13.95 -13.21
N LEU A 103 -0.64 14.73 -12.29
CA LEU A 103 -0.64 16.18 -12.39
C LEU A 103 0.79 16.74 -12.41
N ALA A 104 1.69 16.21 -11.59
CA ALA A 104 3.07 16.64 -11.53
C ALA A 104 3.89 16.19 -12.75
N ARG A 105 3.69 14.98 -13.26
CA ARG A 105 4.49 14.42 -14.36
C ARG A 105 4.09 14.94 -15.74
N TRP A 106 2.79 15.12 -15.99
CA TRP A 106 2.25 15.46 -17.31
C TRP A 106 1.82 16.93 -17.46
N SER A 107 2.02 17.76 -16.43
CA SER A 107 2.00 19.22 -16.58
C SER A 107 3.15 19.72 -17.46
N ASP A 108 3.11 20.98 -17.87
CA ASP A 108 4.17 21.60 -18.68
C ASP A 108 5.50 21.67 -17.89
N ASP A 109 5.44 22.06 -16.62
CA ASP A 109 6.59 22.03 -15.70
C ASP A 109 7.09 20.59 -15.48
N GLY A 110 6.18 19.61 -15.37
CA GLY A 110 6.52 18.20 -15.28
C GLY A 110 7.29 17.67 -16.48
N LYS A 111 6.86 18.03 -17.68
CA LYS A 111 7.57 17.69 -18.92
C LYS A 111 8.93 18.38 -19.02
N ALA A 112 9.00 19.65 -18.61
CA ALA A 112 10.26 20.38 -18.56
C ALA A 112 11.23 19.74 -17.55
N CYS A 113 10.74 19.36 -16.38
CA CYS A 113 11.51 18.62 -15.38
C CYS A 113 12.02 17.27 -15.92
N ALA A 114 11.15 16.49 -16.57
CA ALA A 114 11.53 15.22 -17.20
C ALA A 114 12.61 15.40 -18.28
N ALA A 115 12.61 16.53 -19.01
CA ALA A 115 13.64 16.83 -20.00
C ALA A 115 15.01 17.15 -19.38
N LEU A 116 15.06 17.62 -18.13
CA LEU A 116 16.32 17.83 -17.40
C LEU A 116 16.97 16.50 -17.01
N THR A 117 16.18 15.46 -16.74
CA THR A 117 16.65 14.11 -16.43
C THR A 117 15.84 13.04 -17.19
N PRO A 118 16.09 12.87 -18.51
CA PRO A 118 15.24 12.06 -19.40
C PRO A 118 14.99 10.63 -18.94
N VAL A 119 16.05 9.95 -18.48
CA VAL A 119 15.96 8.58 -17.95
C VAL A 119 14.98 8.49 -16.78
N ASN A 120 14.98 9.49 -15.91
CA ASN A 120 14.15 9.51 -14.71
C ASN A 120 12.71 9.94 -15.01
N GLY A 121 12.55 10.89 -15.94
CA GLY A 121 11.25 11.26 -16.48
C GLY A 121 10.50 10.07 -17.09
N ASP A 122 11.19 9.22 -17.84
CA ASP A 122 10.62 8.00 -18.44
C ASP A 122 10.35 6.92 -17.38
N ARG A 123 11.29 6.74 -16.43
CA ARG A 123 11.10 5.82 -15.30
C ARG A 123 9.86 6.17 -14.48
N LEU A 124 9.62 7.44 -14.18
CA LEU A 124 8.45 7.86 -13.41
C LEU A 124 7.13 7.45 -14.07
N GLU A 125 7.04 7.62 -15.38
CA GLU A 125 5.87 7.18 -16.15
C GLU A 125 5.66 5.65 -16.06
N VAL A 126 6.72 4.87 -16.30
CA VAL A 126 6.65 3.41 -16.26
C VAL A 126 6.32 2.90 -14.85
N VAL A 127 6.97 3.44 -13.82
CA VAL A 127 6.74 3.08 -12.42
C VAL A 127 5.30 3.42 -12.02
N TYR A 128 4.76 4.56 -12.46
CA TYR A 128 3.36 4.91 -12.21
C TYR A 128 2.40 3.89 -12.83
N TYR A 129 2.57 3.52 -14.10
CA TYR A 129 1.69 2.52 -14.73
C TYR A 129 1.79 1.14 -14.08
N LEU A 130 3.01 0.70 -13.74
CA LEU A 130 3.22 -0.55 -13.01
C LEU A 130 2.53 -0.53 -11.66
N HIS A 131 2.64 0.59 -10.93
CA HIS A 131 1.99 0.79 -9.66
C HIS A 131 0.46 0.76 -9.77
N ALA A 132 -0.11 1.48 -10.74
CA ALA A 132 -1.54 1.47 -11.00
C ALA A 132 -2.04 0.05 -11.36
N ALA A 133 -1.32 -0.69 -12.19
CA ALA A 133 -1.68 -2.04 -12.59
C ALA A 133 -1.67 -3.03 -11.41
N LEU A 134 -0.65 -2.94 -10.54
CA LEU A 134 -0.53 -3.80 -9.36
C LEU A 134 -1.40 -3.37 -8.18
N TYR A 135 -2.08 -2.23 -8.27
CA TYR A 135 -2.99 -1.76 -7.22
C TYR A 135 -4.14 -2.75 -6.95
N MET A 136 -4.65 -3.43 -7.98
CA MET A 136 -5.72 -4.44 -7.80
C MET A 136 -5.25 -5.66 -7.00
N VAL A 137 -3.99 -6.08 -7.18
CA VAL A 137 -3.38 -7.18 -6.41
C VAL A 137 -3.28 -6.79 -4.94
N TYR A 138 -2.86 -5.54 -4.68
CA TYR A 138 -2.80 -4.96 -3.35
C TYR A 138 -4.20 -4.93 -2.68
N VAL A 139 -5.22 -4.45 -3.38
CA VAL A 139 -6.60 -4.40 -2.86
C VAL A 139 -7.10 -5.80 -2.50
N GLY A 140 -6.83 -6.79 -3.37
CA GLY A 140 -7.14 -8.19 -3.07
C GLY A 140 -6.45 -8.69 -1.80
N GLY A 141 -5.18 -8.36 -1.60
CA GLY A 141 -4.44 -8.68 -0.37
C GLY A 141 -5.08 -8.09 0.89
N MET A 142 -5.47 -6.82 0.85
CA MET A 142 -6.13 -6.13 1.98
C MET A 142 -7.49 -6.72 2.33
N LEU A 143 -8.30 -6.97 1.31
CA LEU A 143 -9.61 -7.59 1.48
C LEU A 143 -9.46 -9.01 2.05
N SER A 144 -8.47 -9.77 1.60
CA SER A 144 -8.17 -11.09 2.17
C SER A 144 -7.76 -11.03 3.63
N ILE A 145 -6.86 -10.11 4.03
CA ILE A 145 -6.46 -9.96 5.44
C ILE A 145 -7.68 -9.57 6.29
N THR A 146 -8.50 -8.62 5.82
CA THR A 146 -9.73 -8.21 6.51
C THR A 146 -10.72 -9.38 6.63
N TYR A 147 -10.87 -10.15 5.56
CA TYR A 147 -11.78 -11.28 5.53
C TYR A 147 -11.37 -12.37 6.53
N PHE A 148 -10.12 -12.81 6.49
CA PHE A 148 -9.64 -13.89 7.37
C PHE A 148 -9.45 -13.45 8.82
N SER A 149 -9.12 -12.18 9.07
CA SER A 149 -8.91 -11.68 10.44
C SER A 149 -10.20 -11.29 11.14
N PHE A 150 -11.22 -10.85 10.40
CA PHE A 150 -12.43 -10.27 10.98
C PHE A 150 -13.72 -10.84 10.40
N LEU A 151 -13.96 -10.74 9.08
CA LEU A 151 -15.28 -11.07 8.53
C LEU A 151 -15.64 -12.55 8.67
N LYS A 152 -14.75 -13.46 8.24
CA LYS A 152 -14.96 -14.91 8.32
C LYS A 152 -15.19 -15.35 9.77
N PRO A 153 -14.31 -15.02 10.73
CA PRO A 153 -14.53 -15.31 12.14
C PRO A 153 -15.81 -14.72 12.76
N THR A 154 -16.24 -13.53 12.33
CA THR A 154 -17.40 -12.82 12.94
C THR A 154 -18.74 -13.30 12.38
N PHE A 155 -18.80 -13.58 11.07
CA PHE A 155 -20.07 -13.77 10.36
C PHE A 155 -20.25 -15.16 9.75
N PHE A 156 -19.18 -15.93 9.57
CA PHE A 156 -19.21 -17.18 8.80
C PHE A 156 -18.70 -18.41 9.57
N SER A 157 -17.98 -18.20 10.68
CA SER A 157 -17.59 -19.27 11.58
C SER A 157 -18.79 -19.67 12.44
N VAL A 158 -19.53 -20.69 11.99
CA VAL A 158 -20.52 -21.39 12.81
C VAL A 158 -19.80 -21.96 14.03
N THR A 159 -20.31 -21.66 15.23
CA THR A 159 -19.92 -22.33 16.48
C THR A 159 -19.99 -23.84 16.23
N VAL A 160 -18.84 -24.51 16.22
CA VAL A 160 -18.78 -25.97 16.25
C VAL A 160 -19.30 -26.39 17.63
N GLY A 161 -20.62 -26.46 17.74
CA GLY A 161 -21.38 -26.58 18.99
C GLY A 161 -22.90 -26.48 18.78
N ASP A 162 -23.35 -25.81 17.71
CA ASP A 162 -24.79 -25.63 17.43
C ASP A 162 -25.34 -26.54 16.32
N LYS A 163 -24.77 -27.75 16.16
CA LYS A 163 -25.48 -28.81 15.42
C LYS A 163 -26.27 -29.64 16.43
N PRO A 164 -27.62 -29.69 16.33
CA PRO A 164 -28.43 -30.58 17.16
C PRO A 164 -28.11 -32.05 16.89
#